data_AF-A0A1A8EK49-F1
#
_entry.id   AF-A0A1A8EK49-F1
#
_cell.length_a   1.000
_cell.length_b   1.000
_cell.length_c   1.000
_cell.angle_alpha   90.00
_cell.angle_beta   90.00
_cell.angle_gamma   90.00
#
_symmetry.space_group_name_H-M   'P 1'
#
loop_
_entity.id
_entity.type
_entity.pdbx_description
1 polymer ?
#
loop_
_entity_poly.entity_id
_entity_poly.type
_entity_poly.pdbx_seq_one_letter_code
_entity_poly.pdbx_strand_id
1 'polypeptide(L)'
;DAILDQYPEINRRMLDVQLAMFKSKNTYISSTEAADILRGMLPEVRGLFDQVEILVRLLLVVPTSSADAERSFSALRRLKTWLRSNMNQKRLNNVAVCHVHQERVDALDRKKLCQEFTSANERRQHLFGSFV
;
A
#
# COMPACT_ATOMS: atom_id res chain seq x y z
N ASP A 1 13.00 22.99 16.46
CA ASP A 1 11.90 22.22 15.84
C ASP A 1 12.22 20.74 15.82
N ALA A 2 11.96 20.05 16.94
CA ALA A 2 12.44 18.68 17.20
C ALA A 2 11.76 17.56 16.39
N ILE A 3 10.79 17.87 15.52
CA ILE A 3 10.02 16.86 14.76
C ILE A 3 10.73 16.52 13.44
N LEU A 4 11.24 17.51 12.70
CA LEU A 4 11.95 17.26 11.44
C LEU A 4 13.30 16.57 11.67
N ASP A 5 13.93 16.82 12.82
CA ASP A 5 15.16 16.14 13.23
C ASP A 5 14.95 14.63 13.47
N GLN A 6 13.69 14.17 13.66
CA GLN A 6 13.37 12.74 13.79
C GLN A 6 13.31 12.02 12.44
N TYR A 7 13.28 12.76 11.33
CA TYR A 7 13.16 12.21 9.98
C TYR A 7 14.40 12.57 9.15
N PRO A 8 15.48 11.79 9.24
CA PRO A 8 16.74 12.07 8.54
C PRO A 8 16.59 12.03 7.00
N GLU A 9 15.53 11.40 6.50
CA GLU A 9 15.22 11.32 5.07
C GLU A 9 14.72 12.65 4.47
N ILE A 10 14.27 13.61 5.30
CA ILE A 10 13.72 14.88 4.84
C ILE A 10 14.73 16.01 5.06
N ASN A 11 15.37 16.44 3.98
CA ASN A 11 16.24 17.62 4.00
C ASN A 11 15.44 18.88 3.67
N ARG A 12 15.10 19.66 4.70
CA ARG A 12 14.30 20.90 4.56
C ARG A 12 14.86 21.89 3.54
N ARG A 13 16.17 22.16 3.58
CA ARG A 13 16.80 23.15 2.68
C ARG A 13 16.68 22.73 1.22
N MET A 14 16.90 21.44 0.96
CA MET A 14 16.79 20.89 -0.39
C MET A 14 15.32 20.85 -0.84
N LEU A 15 14.41 20.45 0.06
CA LEU A 15 12.98 20.41 -0.22
C LEU A 15 12.43 21.79 -0.60
N ASP A 16 12.82 22.85 0.12
CA ASP A 16 12.36 24.21 -0.16
C ASP A 16 12.76 24.68 -1.58
N VAL A 17 14.01 24.39 -1.98
CA VAL A 17 14.52 24.71 -3.32
C VAL A 17 13.79 23.88 -4.38
N GLN A 18 13.66 22.57 -4.17
CA GLN A 18 13.00 21.69 -5.12
C GLN A 18 11.53 22.02 -5.28
N LEU A 19 10.82 22.37 -4.21
CA LEU A 19 9.41 22.79 -4.28
C LEU A 19 9.25 24.10 -5.06
N ALA A 20 10.14 25.07 -4.88
CA ALA A 20 10.12 26.31 -5.66
C ALA A 20 10.32 26.02 -7.15
N MET A 21 11.30 25.17 -7.49
CA MET A 21 11.55 24.74 -8.87
C MET A 21 10.38 23.96 -9.45
N PHE A 22 9.81 23.03 -8.68
CA PHE A 22 8.72 22.17 -9.12
C PHE A 22 7.44 22.97 -9.38
N LYS A 23 7.09 23.92 -8.51
CA LYS A 23 5.96 24.84 -8.69
C LYS A 23 6.15 25.81 -9.85
N SER A 24 7.40 26.22 -10.14
CA SER A 24 7.66 27.14 -11.25
C SER A 24 7.42 26.51 -12.63
N LYS A 25 7.69 25.19 -12.75
CA LYS A 25 7.56 24.46 -14.01
C LYS A 25 6.24 23.71 -14.16
N ASN A 26 5.59 23.35 -13.04
CA ASN A 26 4.40 22.52 -13.05
C ASN A 26 3.29 23.16 -12.24
N THR A 27 2.08 23.15 -12.80
CA THR A 27 0.84 23.49 -12.10
C THR A 27 0.15 22.21 -11.67
N TYR A 28 -0.19 22.10 -10.40
CA TYR A 28 -0.93 20.98 -9.83
C TYR A 28 -1.82 21.47 -8.70
N ILE A 29 -2.98 20.83 -8.51
CA ILE A 29 -3.95 21.14 -7.47
C ILE A 29 -3.94 20.04 -6.41
N SER A 30 -3.74 18.78 -6.82
CA SER A 30 -3.78 17.60 -5.95
C SER A 30 -2.41 16.92 -5.82
N SER A 31 -2.19 16.22 -4.70
CA SER A 31 -1.04 15.34 -4.49
C SER A 31 -1.01 14.17 -5.47
N THR A 32 -2.17 13.75 -5.99
CA THR A 32 -2.28 12.71 -7.02
C THR A 32 -1.74 13.21 -8.37
N GLU A 33 -2.08 14.43 -8.76
CA GLU A 33 -1.58 15.06 -9.99
C GLU A 33 -0.07 15.29 -9.91
N ALA A 34 0.43 15.74 -8.75
CA ALA A 34 1.87 15.87 -8.51
C ALA A 34 2.59 14.52 -8.68
N ALA A 35 1.98 13.42 -8.22
CA ALA A 35 2.55 12.08 -8.39
C ALA A 35 2.55 11.62 -9.84
N ASP A 36 1.50 11.94 -10.61
CA ASP A 36 1.42 11.57 -12.02
C ASP A 36 2.43 12.37 -12.87
N ILE A 37 2.63 13.64 -12.55
CA ILE A 37 3.69 14.48 -13.13
C ILE A 37 5.07 13.86 -12.86
N LEU A 38 5.37 13.47 -11.61
CA LEU A 38 6.63 12.81 -11.26
C LEU A 38 6.83 11.46 -11.95
N ARG A 39 5.75 10.70 -12.18
CA ARG A 39 5.80 9.43 -12.92
C ARG A 39 6.05 9.63 -14.41
N GLY A 40 5.57 10.73 -14.99
CA GLY A 40 5.75 11.07 -16.40
C GLY A 40 7.12 11.66 -16.74
N MET A 41 7.94 12.00 -15.74
CA MET A 41 9.28 12.58 -15.94
C MET A 41 10.32 11.51 -16.31
N LEU A 42 11.33 11.93 -17.07
CA LEU A 42 12.54 11.15 -17.30
C LEU A 42 13.23 10.83 -15.97
N PRO A 43 13.84 9.64 -15.80
CA PRO A 43 14.48 9.23 -14.54
C PRO A 43 15.53 10.23 -14.02
N GLU A 44 16.29 10.85 -14.92
CA GLU A 44 17.31 11.85 -14.59
C GLU A 44 16.70 13.12 -13.99
N VAL A 45 15.59 13.58 -14.57
CA VAL A 45 14.87 14.77 -14.11
C VAL A 45 14.15 14.49 -12.79
N ARG A 46 13.60 13.29 -12.65
CA ARG A 46 12.97 12.84 -11.39
C ARG A 46 13.96 12.80 -10.24
N GLY A 47 15.21 12.40 -10.50
CA GLY A 47 16.28 12.41 -9.50
C GLY A 47 16.63 13.81 -8.95
N LEU A 48 16.29 14.88 -9.67
CA LEU A 48 16.46 16.26 -9.19
C LEU A 48 15.39 16.69 -8.17
N PHE A 49 14.31 15.91 -8.03
CA PHE A 49 13.15 16.18 -7.19
C PHE A 49 12.92 15.06 -6.15
N ASP A 50 14.00 14.43 -5.66
CA ASP A 50 13.96 13.34 -4.69
C ASP A 50 13.19 13.68 -3.40
N GLN A 51 13.39 14.88 -2.86
CA GLN A 51 12.70 15.33 -1.63
C GLN A 51 11.22 15.58 -1.88
N VAL A 52 10.87 16.12 -3.05
CA VAL A 52 9.46 16.31 -3.46
C VAL A 52 8.79 14.96 -3.65
N GLU A 53 9.49 13.98 -4.22
CA GLU A 53 8.98 12.62 -4.37
C GLU A 53 8.71 11.97 -3.00
N ILE A 54 9.63 12.08 -2.04
CA ILE A 54 9.43 11.57 -0.67
C ILE A 54 8.18 12.23 -0.05
N LEU A 55 8.06 13.56 -0.18
CA LEU A 55 6.92 14.29 0.37
C LEU A 55 5.59 13.87 -0.26
N VAL A 56 5.54 13.74 -1.59
CA VAL A 56 4.33 13.31 -2.31
C VAL A 56 3.96 11.87 -1.91
N ARG A 57 4.95 10.97 -1.79
CA ARG A 57 4.71 9.60 -1.31
C ARG A 57 4.13 9.59 0.10
N LEU A 58 4.67 10.40 1.01
CA LEU A 58 4.15 10.53 2.36
C LEU A 58 2.71 11.01 2.34
N LEU A 59 2.42 12.09 1.61
CA LEU A 59 1.06 12.65 1.50
C LEU A 59 0.04 11.65 0.91
N LEU A 60 0.46 10.76 0.03
CA LEU A 60 -0.42 9.73 -0.54
C LEU A 60 -0.69 8.55 0.40
N VAL A 61 0.18 8.32 1.39
CA VAL A 61 0.08 7.20 2.34
C VAL A 61 -0.58 7.63 3.65
N VAL A 62 -0.44 8.91 4.03
CA VAL A 62 -1.06 9.44 5.25
C VAL A 62 -2.59 9.35 5.11
N PRO A 63 -3.27 8.66 6.03
CA PRO A 63 -4.73 8.60 6.01
C PRO A 63 -5.28 10.01 6.23
N THR A 64 -6.09 10.48 5.29
CA THR A 64 -6.65 11.84 5.31
C THR A 64 -7.79 12.00 6.32
N SER A 65 -8.35 10.90 6.83
CA SER A 65 -9.46 10.92 7.79
C SER A 65 -9.46 9.71 8.73
N SER A 66 -10.19 9.82 9.86
CA SER A 66 -10.45 8.71 10.77
C SER A 66 -11.28 7.59 10.13
N ALA A 67 -12.00 7.89 9.05
CA ALA A 67 -12.90 6.95 8.37
C ALA A 67 -12.16 5.71 7.83
N ASP A 68 -10.89 5.84 7.42
CA ASP A 68 -10.09 4.69 6.96
C ASP A 68 -9.72 3.74 8.11
N ALA A 69 -9.42 4.29 9.28
CA ALA A 69 -9.22 3.50 10.50
C ALA A 69 -10.53 2.83 10.94
N GLU A 70 -11.65 3.58 10.95
CA GLU A 70 -12.99 3.06 11.27
C GLU A 70 -13.41 1.94 10.32
N ARG A 71 -13.17 2.09 9.00
CA ARG A 71 -13.40 1.05 7.99
C ARG A 71 -12.60 -0.22 8.33
N SER A 72 -11.33 -0.06 8.70
CA SER A 72 -10.45 -1.17 9.09
C SER A 72 -10.94 -1.87 10.36
N PHE A 73 -11.37 -1.12 11.38
CA PHE A 73 -11.96 -1.70 12.59
C PHE A 73 -13.31 -2.38 12.34
N SER A 74 -14.15 -1.81 11.47
CA SER A 74 -15.41 -2.42 11.04
C SER A 74 -15.19 -3.73 10.27
N ALA A 75 -14.16 -3.79 9.41
CA ALA A 75 -13.70 -5.02 8.79
C ALA A 75 -13.25 -6.05 9.84
N LEU A 76 -12.41 -5.66 10.79
CA LEU A 76 -11.95 -6.56 11.86
C LEU A 76 -13.10 -7.09 12.71
N ARG A 77 -14.10 -6.26 13.01
CA ARG A 77 -15.32 -6.65 13.75
C ARG A 77 -16.09 -7.77 13.04
N ARG A 78 -16.15 -7.71 11.70
CA ARG A 78 -16.78 -8.76 10.86
C ARG A 78 -15.93 -10.03 10.79
N LEU A 79 -14.61 -9.91 10.80
CA LEU A 79 -13.69 -11.05 10.67
C LEU A 79 -13.50 -11.82 11.98
N LYS A 80 -13.37 -11.12 13.11
CA LYS A 80 -13.12 -11.66 14.45
C LYS A 80 -14.42 -11.80 15.23
N THR A 81 -15.15 -12.87 14.95
CA THR A 81 -16.39 -13.23 15.65
C THR A 81 -16.13 -14.24 16.77
N TRP A 82 -17.09 -14.39 17.69
CA TRP A 82 -17.02 -15.36 18.78
C TRP A 82 -16.81 -16.81 18.29
N LEU A 83 -17.45 -17.20 17.19
CA LEU A 83 -17.26 -18.51 16.55
C LEU A 83 -15.84 -18.74 16.01
N ARG A 84 -15.04 -17.67 15.86
CA ARG A 84 -13.65 -17.71 15.38
C ARG A 84 -12.66 -17.37 16.49
N SER A 85 -13.00 -17.70 17.74
CA SER A 85 -12.21 -17.41 18.94
C SER A 85 -10.79 -17.98 18.92
N ASN A 86 -10.60 -19.16 18.29
CA ASN A 86 -9.29 -19.83 18.19
C ASN A 86 -8.38 -19.30 17.06
N MET A 87 -8.71 -18.18 16.42
CA MET A 87 -7.89 -17.63 15.34
C MET A 87 -6.64 -16.93 15.88
N ASN A 88 -5.45 -17.34 15.41
CA ASN A 88 -4.20 -16.66 15.74
C ASN A 88 -4.09 -15.29 15.02
N GLN A 89 -3.21 -14.42 15.54
CA GLN A 89 -3.04 -13.07 14.99
C GLN A 89 -2.53 -13.09 13.54
N LYS A 90 -1.62 -14.02 13.21
CA LYS A 90 -1.08 -14.15 11.84
C LYS A 90 -2.17 -14.42 10.81
N ARG A 91 -3.07 -15.36 11.11
CA ARG A 91 -4.22 -15.70 10.25
C ARG A 91 -5.21 -14.55 10.18
N LEU A 92 -5.48 -13.87 11.31
CA LEU A 92 -6.36 -12.71 11.33
C LEU A 92 -5.84 -11.59 10.42
N ASN A 93 -4.54 -11.26 10.52
CA ASN A 93 -3.91 -10.23 9.69
C ASN A 93 -3.99 -10.60 8.20
N ASN A 94 -3.67 -11.85 7.83
CA ASN A 94 -3.74 -12.30 6.45
C ASN A 94 -5.18 -12.21 5.89
N VAL A 95 -6.18 -12.63 6.66
CA VAL A 95 -7.59 -12.54 6.23
C VAL A 95 -8.07 -11.09 6.15
N ALA A 96 -7.61 -10.22 7.06
CA ALA A 96 -7.93 -8.80 7.03
C ALA A 96 -7.42 -8.13 5.75
N VAL A 97 -6.18 -8.42 5.33
CA VAL A 97 -5.63 -7.93 4.06
C VAL A 97 -6.48 -8.40 2.88
N CYS A 98 -6.86 -9.68 2.83
CA CYS A 98 -7.72 -10.20 1.76
C CYS A 98 -9.11 -9.53 1.75
N HIS A 99 -9.69 -9.24 2.92
CA HIS A 99 -11.00 -8.62 3.02
C HIS A 99 -10.99 -7.14 2.62
N VAL A 100 -9.95 -6.39 3.01
CA VAL A 100 -9.80 -4.97 2.64
C VAL A 100 -9.54 -4.83 1.13
N HIS A 101 -8.80 -5.76 0.53
CA HIS A 101 -8.47 -5.76 -0.89
C HIS A 101 -9.27 -6.80 -1.69
N GLN A 102 -10.54 -7.01 -1.34
CA GLN A 102 -11.39 -8.03 -1.95
C GLN A 102 -11.44 -7.95 -3.48
N GLU A 103 -11.49 -6.76 -4.07
CA GLU A 103 -11.51 -6.57 -5.53
C GLU A 103 -10.27 -7.15 -6.22
N ARG A 104 -9.09 -6.99 -5.60
CA ARG A 104 -7.85 -7.56 -6.12
C ARG A 104 -7.83 -9.07 -5.96
N VAL A 105 -8.41 -9.59 -4.87
CA VAL A 105 -8.52 -11.04 -4.63
C VAL A 105 -9.50 -11.68 -5.61
N ASP A 106 -10.61 -11.02 -5.91
CA ASP A 106 -11.63 -11.50 -6.85
C ASP A 106 -11.12 -11.49 -8.30
N ALA A 107 -10.17 -10.61 -8.63
CA ALA A 107 -9.48 -10.61 -9.91
C ALA A 107 -8.46 -11.75 -10.09
N LEU A 108 -8.11 -12.49 -9.03
CA LEU A 108 -7.16 -13.61 -9.12
C LEU A 108 -7.84 -14.86 -9.71
N ASP A 109 -7.09 -15.58 -10.54
CA ASP A 109 -7.52 -16.90 -11.00
C ASP A 109 -7.43 -17.92 -9.84
N ARG A 110 -8.60 -18.25 -9.29
CA ARG A 110 -8.74 -19.22 -8.21
C ARG A 110 -8.24 -20.61 -8.60
N LYS A 111 -8.41 -21.03 -9.86
CA LYS A 111 -7.95 -22.36 -10.32
C LYS A 111 -6.44 -22.44 -10.26
N LYS A 112 -5.76 -21.45 -10.84
CA LYS A 112 -4.31 -21.36 -10.82
C LYS A 112 -3.77 -21.31 -9.39
N LEU A 113 -4.38 -20.52 -8.51
CA LEU A 113 -3.97 -20.44 -7.10
C LEU A 113 -4.13 -21.77 -6.36
N CYS A 114 -5.22 -22.51 -6.61
CA CYS A 114 -5.41 -23.85 -6.05
C CYS A 114 -4.36 -24.85 -6.57
N GLN A 115 -4.02 -24.80 -7.86
CA GLN A 115 -2.97 -25.64 -8.45
C GLN A 115 -1.59 -25.32 -7.86
N GLU A 116 -1.24 -24.05 -7.69
CA GLU A 116 0.00 -23.62 -7.04
C GLU A 116 0.06 -24.10 -5.58
N PHE A 117 -1.06 -24.01 -4.85
CA PHE A 117 -1.12 -24.46 -3.45
C PHE A 117 -0.93 -25.98 -3.28
N THR A 118 -1.47 -26.79 -4.21
CA THR A 118 -1.34 -28.26 -4.15
C THR A 118 0.00 -28.74 -4.64
N SER A 119 0.52 -28.18 -5.73
CA SER A 119 1.84 -28.53 -6.27
C SER A 119 2.98 -28.15 -5.32
N ALA A 120 2.78 -27.20 -4.40
CA ALA A 120 3.77 -26.84 -3.40
C ALA A 120 4.12 -27.95 -2.39
N ASN A 121 3.32 -29.02 -2.28
CA ASN A 121 3.62 -30.14 -1.39
C ASN A 121 2.93 -31.43 -1.86
N GLU A 122 3.70 -32.52 -2.00
CA GLU A 122 3.19 -33.84 -2.41
C GLU A 122 2.02 -34.33 -1.55
N ARG A 123 2.05 -34.09 -0.23
CA ARG A 123 0.94 -34.42 0.67
C ARG A 123 -0.33 -33.64 0.32
N ARG A 124 -0.19 -32.38 -0.09
CA ARG A 124 -1.34 -31.56 -0.52
C ARG A 124 -1.88 -32.04 -1.85
N GLN A 125 -1.00 -32.36 -2.79
CA GLN A 125 -1.40 -32.94 -4.07
C GLN A 125 -2.16 -34.27 -3.88
N HIS A 126 -1.68 -35.13 -2.99
CA HIS A 126 -2.37 -36.38 -2.66
C HIS A 126 -3.74 -36.15 -1.97
N LEU A 127 -3.83 -35.19 -1.05
CA LEU A 127 -5.07 -34.94 -0.29
C LEU A 127 -6.14 -34.18 -1.08
N PHE A 128 -5.74 -33.18 -1.85
CA PHE A 128 -6.65 -32.28 -2.55
C PHE A 128 -6.79 -32.60 -4.05
N GLY A 129 -5.95 -33.49 -4.59
CA GLY A 129 -5.96 -33.88 -5.99
C GLY A 129 -5.43 -32.79 -6.93
N SER A 130 -5.57 -33.03 -8.24
CA SER A 130 -5.30 -32.04 -9.27
C SER A 130 -6.56 -31.23 -9.56
N PHE A 131 -6.43 -29.91 -9.56
CA PHE A 131 -7.51 -29.01 -9.98
C PHE A 131 -7.50 -28.88 -11.51
N VAL A 132 -8.63 -29.19 -12.16
CA VAL A 132 -8.88 -29.01 -13.61
C VAL A 132 -9.67 -27.74 -13.86
#